data_AF-A0A2G2HBA3-F1
#
_entry.id   AF-A0A2G2HBA3-F1
#
_cell.length_a   1.000
_cell.length_b   1.000
_cell.length_c   1.000
_cell.angle_alpha   90.00
_cell.angle_beta   90.00
_cell.angle_gamma   90.00
#
_symmetry.space_group_name_H-M   'P 1'
#
loop_
_entity.id
_entity.type
_entity.pdbx_description
1 polymer ?
#
loop_
_entity_poly.entity_id
_entity_poly.type
_entity_poly.pdbx_seq_one_letter_code
_entity_poly.pdbx_strand_id
1 'polypeptide(L)'
;MRKLLLAIFIILLNISVFAAEMTYKMRVDGLACLYCAYGIEKKFKAIEGVNTIDIDLKKGLVLVSTDEKVKFTEGQMTTLFQDSGFTFRSMAKTIDK
;
A
#
# COMPACT_ATOMS: atom_id res chain seq x y z
N MET A 1 24.53 -32.10 27.29
CA MET A 1 24.38 -30.71 27.78
C MET A 1 24.71 -29.64 26.71
N ARG A 2 25.66 -29.85 25.80
CA ARG A 2 26.02 -28.89 24.72
C ARG A 2 24.98 -28.74 23.58
N LYS A 3 24.21 -29.80 23.29
CA LYS A 3 23.11 -29.78 22.29
C LYS A 3 21.85 -29.04 22.78
N LEU A 4 21.67 -28.90 24.10
CA LEU A 4 20.51 -28.21 24.67
C LEU A 4 20.66 -26.68 24.57
N LEU A 5 21.90 -26.17 24.66
CA LEU A 5 22.24 -24.76 24.45
C LEU A 5 22.09 -24.31 22.98
N LEU A 6 22.30 -25.21 22.02
CA LEU A 6 22.11 -24.92 20.58
C LEU A 6 20.63 -24.83 20.17
N ALA A 7 19.75 -25.58 20.84
CA ALA A 7 18.32 -25.58 20.52
C ALA A 7 17.59 -24.28 20.96
N ILE A 8 18.07 -23.63 22.03
CA ILE A 8 17.48 -22.38 22.56
C ILE A 8 17.74 -21.18 21.63
N PHE A 9 18.83 -21.19 20.86
CA PHE A 9 19.17 -20.10 19.94
C PHE A 9 18.30 -20.08 18.66
N ILE A 10 17.75 -21.22 18.25
CA ILE A 10 16.90 -21.35 17.06
C ILE A 10 15.45 -20.90 17.34
N ILE A 11 15.02 -20.95 18.60
CA ILE A 11 13.65 -20.57 19.01
C ILE A 11 13.47 -19.04 19.02
N LEU A 12 14.55 -18.26 19.19
CA LEU A 12 14.50 -16.79 19.26
C LEU A 12 14.48 -16.08 17.88
N LEU A 13 14.68 -16.79 16.78
CA LEU A 13 14.64 -16.24 15.42
C LEU A 13 13.24 -16.18 14.80
N ASN A 14 12.21 -16.68 15.50
CA ASN A 14 10.83 -16.68 15.03
C ASN A 14 9.99 -15.51 15.57
N ILE A 15 10.64 -14.40 16.00
CA ILE A 15 9.92 -13.14 16.20
C ILE A 15 9.43 -12.66 14.83
N SER A 16 8.22 -13.12 14.50
CA SER A 16 7.47 -12.69 13.34
C SER A 16 7.39 -11.17 13.43
N VAL A 17 8.15 -10.51 12.57
CA VAL A 17 8.09 -9.07 12.35
C VAL A 17 6.70 -8.82 11.76
N PHE A 18 5.72 -8.62 12.64
CA PHE A 18 4.44 -8.02 12.29
C PHE A 18 4.76 -6.56 11.95
N ALA A 19 5.12 -6.32 10.68
CA ALA A 19 5.16 -4.99 10.15
C ALA A 19 3.72 -4.46 10.18
N ALA A 20 3.47 -3.39 10.94
CA ALA A 20 2.19 -2.72 10.92
C ALA A 20 1.98 -2.17 9.50
N GLU A 21 0.99 -2.71 8.80
CA GLU A 21 0.66 -2.32 7.43
C GLU A 21 -0.41 -1.24 7.46
N MET A 22 -0.27 -0.25 6.58
CA MET A 22 -1.17 0.88 6.43
C MET A 22 -1.90 0.76 5.11
N THR A 23 -3.23 0.76 5.15
CA THR A 23 -4.03 0.76 3.93
C THR A 23 -4.63 2.14 3.67
N TYR A 24 -4.31 2.69 2.50
CA TYR A 24 -4.88 3.92 1.97
C TYR A 24 -6.00 3.59 0.99
N LYS A 25 -7.22 3.97 1.33
CA LYS A 25 -8.41 3.83 0.48
C LYS A 25 -8.72 5.17 -0.17
N MET A 26 -8.54 5.24 -1.49
CA MET A 26 -8.71 6.47 -2.27
C MET A 26 -9.89 6.34 -3.24
N ARG A 27 -10.77 7.35 -3.25
CA ARG A 27 -11.87 7.47 -4.22
C ARG A 27 -11.38 8.31 -5.39
N VAL A 28 -11.54 7.78 -6.60
CA VAL A 28 -11.05 8.40 -7.84
C VAL A 28 -12.12 8.28 -8.91
N ASP A 29 -12.35 9.38 -9.62
CA ASP A 29 -13.24 9.43 -10.77
C ASP A 29 -12.44 9.41 -12.08
N GLY A 30 -13.06 8.91 -13.15
CA GLY A 30 -12.42 8.77 -14.47
C GLY A 30 -11.76 7.41 -14.71
N LEU A 31 -11.86 6.46 -13.77
CA LEU A 31 -11.44 5.07 -13.94
C LEU A 31 -12.40 4.32 -14.89
N ALA A 32 -12.31 4.60 -16.18
CA ALA A 32 -13.17 4.00 -17.22
C ALA A 32 -12.50 2.84 -17.99
N CYS A 33 -11.19 2.66 -17.83
CA CYS A 33 -10.41 1.68 -18.60
C CYS A 33 -9.35 1.00 -17.72
N LEU A 34 -9.29 -0.34 -17.80
CA LEU A 34 -8.30 -1.19 -17.11
C LEU A 34 -6.86 -0.79 -17.46
N TYR A 35 -6.59 -0.47 -18.72
CA TYR A 35 -5.25 -0.08 -19.16
C TYR A 35 -4.80 1.27 -18.57
N CYS A 36 -5.72 2.22 -18.38
CA CYS A 36 -5.39 3.50 -17.77
C CYS A 36 -5.09 3.34 -16.26
N ALA A 37 -5.79 2.43 -15.58
CA ALA A 37 -5.55 2.11 -14.18
C ALA A 37 -4.19 1.44 -13.95
N TYR A 38 -3.71 0.62 -14.88
CA TYR A 38 -2.39 -0.01 -14.78
C TYR A 38 -1.23 1.01 -14.74
N GLY A 39 -1.38 2.15 -15.42
CA GLY A 39 -0.41 3.24 -15.36
C GLY A 39 -0.25 3.80 -13.95
N ILE A 40 -1.35 3.89 -13.19
CA ILE A 40 -1.36 4.33 -11.80
C ILE A 40 -0.70 3.26 -10.91
N GLU A 41 -1.07 2.00 -11.09
CA GLU A 41 -0.49 0.87 -10.36
C GLU A 41 1.04 0.87 -10.46
N LYS A 42 1.58 1.06 -11.66
CA LYS A 42 3.03 1.13 -11.88
C LYS A 42 3.67 2.32 -11.16
N LYS A 43 3.02 3.48 -11.14
CA LYS A 43 3.52 4.67 -10.41
C LYS A 43 3.59 4.41 -8.91
N PHE A 44 2.58 3.79 -8.31
CA PHE A 44 2.59 3.45 -6.89
C PHE A 44 3.62 2.38 -6.54
N LYS A 45 3.76 1.32 -7.36
CA LYS A 45 4.78 0.28 -7.17
C LYS A 45 6.22 0.80 -7.27
N ALA A 46 6.44 1.96 -7.88
CA ALA A 46 7.74 2.62 -7.92
C ALA A 46 8.06 3.42 -6.65
N ILE A 47 7.09 3.62 -5.75
CA ILE A 47 7.27 4.32 -4.48
C ILE A 47 7.79 3.32 -3.45
N GLU A 48 8.90 3.67 -2.79
CA GLU A 48 9.48 2.85 -1.72
C GLU A 48 8.51 2.73 -0.53
N GLY A 49 8.33 1.50 -0.04
CA GLY A 49 7.41 1.18 1.06
C GLY A 49 5.94 0.99 0.64
N VAL A 50 5.62 0.99 -0.66
CA VAL A 50 4.35 0.47 -1.17
C VAL A 50 4.46 -1.04 -1.35
N ASN A 51 3.58 -1.79 -0.69
CA ASN A 51 3.56 -3.24 -0.69
C ASN A 51 2.60 -3.78 -1.74
N THR A 52 1.35 -3.34 -1.70
CA THR A 52 0.30 -3.80 -2.62
C THR A 52 -0.59 -2.65 -3.09
N ILE A 53 -1.21 -2.85 -4.25
CA ILE A 53 -2.21 -1.94 -4.80
C ILE A 53 -3.32 -2.76 -5.46
N ASP A 54 -4.56 -2.41 -5.13
CA ASP A 54 -5.77 -3.00 -5.70
C ASP A 54 -6.66 -1.87 -6.24
N ILE A 55 -7.24 -2.09 -7.43
CA ILE A 55 -8.07 -1.09 -8.10
C ILE A 55 -9.44 -1.70 -8.39
N ASP A 56 -10.46 -1.21 -7.67
CA ASP A 56 -11.85 -1.53 -7.93
C ASP A 56 -12.44 -0.49 -8.89
N LEU A 57 -12.40 -0.79 -10.18
CA LEU A 57 -12.98 0.06 -11.23
C LEU A 57 -14.49 0.26 -11.07
N LYS A 58 -15.21 -0.77 -10.58
CA LYS A 58 -16.67 -0.69 -10.43
C LYS A 58 -17.05 0.30 -9.34
N LYS A 59 -16.27 0.36 -8.26
CA LYS A 59 -16.48 1.30 -7.15
C LYS A 59 -15.68 2.59 -7.28
N GLY A 60 -14.78 2.69 -8.27
CA GLY A 60 -13.81 3.77 -8.44
C GLY A 60 -12.95 3.96 -7.18
N LEU A 61 -12.39 2.87 -6.68
CA LEU A 61 -11.54 2.84 -5.50
C LEU A 61 -10.15 2.34 -5.87
N VAL A 62 -9.14 2.96 -5.26
CA VAL A 62 -7.76 2.52 -5.29
C VAL A 62 -7.36 2.25 -3.84
N LEU A 63 -6.99 1.02 -3.53
CA LEU A 63 -6.47 0.61 -2.23
C LEU A 63 -4.97 0.42 -2.36
N VAL A 64 -4.19 1.07 -1.49
CA VAL A 64 -2.74 0.97 -1.48
C VAL A 64 -2.29 0.61 -0.09
N SER A 65 -1.66 -0.56 0.05
CA SER A 65 -1.07 -0.97 1.31
C SER A 65 0.40 -0.62 1.33
N THR A 66 0.83 0.01 2.42
CA THR A 66 2.18 0.56 2.60
C THR A 66 2.71 0.25 3.98
N ASP A 67 4.01 0.38 4.16
CA ASP A 67 4.62 0.38 5.48
C ASP A 67 4.12 1.57 6.32
N GLU A 68 4.15 1.42 7.65
CA GLU A 68 3.73 2.48 8.60
C GLU A 68 4.44 3.83 8.40
N LYS A 69 5.69 3.77 7.92
CA LYS A 69 6.54 4.93 7.71
C LYS A 69 6.10 5.76 6.50
N VAL A 70 5.40 5.15 5.54
CA VAL A 70 4.93 5.84 4.33
C VAL A 70 3.68 6.64 4.69
N LYS A 71 3.73 7.94 4.39
CA LYS A 71 2.60 8.85 4.59
C LYS A 71 2.32 9.61 3.31
N PHE A 72 1.20 9.30 2.68
CA PHE A 72 0.67 10.10 1.60
C PHE A 72 -0.08 11.33 2.14
N THR A 73 0.12 12.46 1.47
CA THR A 73 -0.68 13.67 1.67
C THR A 73 -1.72 13.78 0.58
N GLU A 74 -2.86 14.43 0.86
CA GLU A 74 -3.90 14.65 -0.15
C GLU A 74 -3.40 15.45 -1.35
N GLY A 75 -2.50 16.42 -1.13
CA GLY A 75 -1.89 17.19 -2.21
C GLY A 75 -1.08 16.32 -3.18
N GLN A 76 -0.21 15.45 -2.65
CA GLN A 76 0.56 14.51 -3.47
C GLN A 76 -0.35 13.57 -4.28
N MET A 77 -1.41 13.05 -3.66
CA MET A 77 -2.34 12.16 -4.34
C MET A 77 -3.14 12.91 -5.42
N THR A 78 -3.57 14.14 -5.12
CA THR A 78 -4.26 14.99 -6.10
C THR A 78 -3.42 15.19 -7.35
N THR A 79 -2.16 15.60 -7.20
CA THR A 79 -1.23 15.77 -8.34
C THR A 79 -1.00 14.45 -9.07
N LEU A 80 -0.72 13.36 -8.37
CA LEU A 80 -0.45 12.06 -8.97
C LEU A 80 -1.61 11.57 -9.85
N PHE A 81 -2.85 11.71 -9.37
CA PHE A 81 -4.04 11.32 -10.12
C PHE A 81 -4.33 12.28 -11.28
N GLN A 82 -4.20 13.60 -11.07
CA GLN A 82 -4.40 14.60 -12.13
C GLN A 82 -3.41 14.44 -13.28
N ASP A 83 -2.13 14.25 -12.98
CA ASP A 83 -1.07 13.98 -13.98
C ASP A 83 -1.29 12.67 -14.73
N SER A 84 -2.14 11.79 -14.19
CA SER A 84 -2.53 10.52 -14.81
C SER A 84 -3.89 10.61 -15.52
N GLY A 85 -4.54 11.78 -15.54
CA GLY A 85 -5.83 12.02 -16.20
C GLY A 85 -7.06 11.65 -15.35
N PHE A 86 -6.91 11.55 -14.03
CA PHE A 86 -7.98 11.17 -13.10
C PHE A 86 -8.28 12.26 -12.09
N THR A 87 -9.50 12.23 -11.53
CA THR A 87 -9.93 13.19 -10.51
C THR A 87 -9.91 12.53 -9.14
N PHE A 88 -8.97 12.95 -8.29
CA PHE A 88 -8.94 12.55 -6.88
C PHE A 88 -10.13 13.13 -6.13
N ARG A 89 -10.81 12.32 -5.30
CA ARG A 89 -12.01 12.72 -4.56
C ARG A 89 -11.84 12.69 -3.06
N SER A 90 -11.24 11.62 -2.53
CA SER A 90 -11.00 11.48 -1.10
C SER A 90 -9.98 10.38 -0.81
N MET A 91 -9.40 10.43 0.38
CA MET A 91 -8.51 9.40 0.91
C MET A 91 -8.87 9.11 2.36
N ALA A 92 -8.95 7.83 2.70
CA ALA A 92 -9.05 7.35 4.08
C ALA A 92 -7.86 6.46 4.40
N LYS A 93 -7.37 6.54 5.63
CA LYS A 93 -6.23 5.75 6.11
C LYS A 93 -6.71 4.78 7.20
N THR A 94 -6.35 3.51 7.08
CA THR A 94 -6.64 2.45 8.05
C THR A 94 -5.36 1.73 8.43
N ILE A 95 -5.19 1.39 9.71
CA ILE A 95 -4.08 0.59 10.24
C ILE A 95 -4.56 -0.85 10.33
N ASP A 96 -3.93 -1.75 9.58
CA ASP A 96 -4.16 -3.19 9.70
C ASP A 96 -3.22 -3.69 10.81
N LYS A 97 -3.82 -4.03 11.97
CA LYS A 97 -3.12 -4.38 13.22
C LYS A 97 -2.98 -5.89 13.39
#